data_AF-A0A3B7MMF7-F1
#
_entry.id   AF-A0A3B7MMF7-F1
#
_cell.length_a   1.000
_cell.length_b   1.000
_cell.length_c   1.000
_cell.angle_alpha   90.00
_cell.angle_beta   90.00
_cell.angle_gamma   90.00
#
_symmetry.space_group_name_H-M   'P 1'
#
loop_
_entity.id
_entity.type
_entity.pdbx_description
1 polymer ?
#
loop_
_entity_poly.entity_id
_entity_poly.type
_entity_poly.pdbx_seq_one_letter_code
_entity_poly.pdbx_strand_id
1 'polypeptide(L)'
;MGYGTFNAYENYNVFYFQNKLTETRDKERYYPAYFNINLPKRIRHYSLGGMNQFIFNYDNKQALYIYTDIYNSSVITLDTMYTPSQVEVESIIDKQFYSINPRGKFSIEKNKFNKRRNHLIVKRNAATIILYNIKKGNIETFIKSASTFTFMNNPKNITKVKAL
;
A
#
# COMPACT_ATOMS: atom_id res chain seq x y z
N MET A 1 -11.39 12.98 -4.26
CA MET A 1 -11.21 11.52 -4.15
C MET A 1 -10.24 11.10 -5.25
N GLY A 2 -9.19 10.32 -4.93
CA GLY A 2 -8.29 9.75 -5.95
C GLY A 2 -8.97 8.63 -6.74
N TYR A 3 -8.39 8.24 -7.87
CA TYR A 3 -8.86 7.08 -8.65
C TYR A 3 -7.70 6.12 -8.92
N GLY A 4 -8.03 4.83 -8.92
CA GLY A 4 -7.11 3.75 -9.29
C GLY A 4 -7.46 3.22 -10.68
N THR A 5 -6.45 2.97 -11.51
CA THR A 5 -6.63 2.30 -12.82
C THR A 5 -5.78 1.03 -12.87
N PHE A 6 -6.30 0.00 -13.54
CA PHE A 6 -5.60 -1.27 -13.72
C PHE A 6 -5.30 -1.49 -15.20
N ASN A 7 -4.02 -1.69 -15.52
CA ASN A 7 -3.61 -2.21 -16.82
C ASN A 7 -3.25 -3.69 -16.67
N ALA A 8 -3.95 -4.55 -17.41
CA ALA A 8 -3.76 -5.99 -17.33
C ALA A 8 -2.71 -6.46 -18.35
N TYR A 9 -1.65 -7.12 -17.87
CA TYR A 9 -0.66 -7.82 -18.69
C TYR A 9 -0.85 -9.34 -18.57
N GLU A 10 -0.09 -10.17 -19.27
CA GLU A 10 -0.26 -11.64 -19.16
C GLU A 10 -0.08 -12.13 -17.70
N ASN A 11 0.99 -11.68 -17.03
CA ASN A 11 1.43 -12.26 -15.75
C ASN A 11 1.20 -11.36 -14.52
N TYR A 12 0.80 -10.10 -14.71
CA TYR A 12 0.56 -9.15 -13.62
C TYR A 12 -0.48 -8.08 -14.03
N ASN A 13 -0.93 -7.30 -13.05
CA ASN A 13 -1.69 -6.07 -13.29
C ASN A 13 -0.85 -4.89 -12.84
N VAL A 14 -0.75 -3.83 -13.62
CA VAL A 14 -0.19 -2.57 -13.11
C VAL A 14 -1.33 -1.78 -12.51
N PHE A 15 -1.22 -1.47 -11.22
CA PHE A 15 -2.13 -0.54 -10.57
C PHE A 15 -1.49 0.84 -10.55
N TYR A 16 -2.18 1.82 -11.11
CA TYR A 16 -1.81 3.22 -11.04
C TYR A 16 -2.78 3.94 -10.12
N PHE A 17 -2.25 4.58 -9.07
CA PHE A 17 -3.04 5.48 -8.25
C PHE A 17 -2.76 6.92 -8.67
N GLN A 18 -3.83 7.63 -9.01
CA GLN A 18 -3.77 9.05 -9.28
C GLN A 18 -4.69 9.84 -8.35
N ASN A 19 -4.10 10.78 -7.61
CA ASN A 19 -4.87 11.69 -6.78
C ASN A 19 -5.08 13.04 -7.48
N LYS A 20 -6.32 13.52 -7.55
CA LYS A 20 -6.64 14.80 -8.21
C LYS A 20 -6.64 16.00 -7.25
N LEU A 21 -6.53 15.79 -5.95
CA LEU A 21 -6.68 16.86 -4.96
C LEU A 21 -5.33 17.27 -4.36
N THR A 22 -5.04 18.57 -4.43
CA THR A 22 -4.01 19.21 -3.60
C THR A 22 -4.60 19.44 -2.22
N GLU A 23 -3.98 18.87 -1.19
CA GLU A 23 -4.40 19.13 0.18
C GLU A 23 -3.61 20.28 0.78
N THR A 24 -4.28 21.10 1.59
CA THR A 24 -3.64 22.15 2.37
C THR A 24 -3.82 21.83 3.85
N ARG A 25 -2.72 21.69 4.58
CA ARG A 25 -2.74 21.55 6.05
C ARG A 25 -1.82 22.60 6.64
N ASP A 26 -2.34 23.40 7.57
CA ASP A 26 -1.56 24.39 8.34
C ASP A 26 -0.60 25.26 7.49
N LYS A 27 -1.08 25.71 6.31
CA LYS A 27 -0.36 26.51 5.29
C LYS A 27 0.64 25.76 4.40
N GLU A 28 0.78 24.45 4.51
CA GLU A 28 1.56 23.62 3.59
C GLU A 28 0.67 22.98 2.52
N ARG A 29 1.07 23.11 1.25
CA ARG A 29 0.43 22.44 0.11
C ARG A 29 1.11 21.09 -0.12
N TYR A 30 0.34 20.02 -0.04
CA TYR A 30 0.80 18.67 -0.35
C TYR A 30 0.38 18.31 -1.77
N TYR A 31 1.37 17.99 -2.59
CA TYR A 31 1.13 17.57 -3.96
C TYR A 31 0.57 16.15 -3.99
N PRO A 32 -0.36 15.87 -4.91
CA PRO A 32 -0.91 14.53 -5.06
C PRO A 32 0.19 13.50 -5.31
N ALA A 33 0.29 12.50 -4.45
CA ALA A 33 1.18 11.37 -4.68
C ALA A 33 0.57 10.44 -5.73
N TYR A 34 1.36 10.13 -6.74
CA TYR A 34 1.06 9.11 -7.72
C TYR A 34 1.99 7.94 -7.48
N PHE A 35 1.49 6.71 -7.54
CA PHE A 35 2.36 5.55 -7.55
C PHE A 35 1.86 4.53 -8.54
N ASN A 36 2.78 3.66 -8.94
CA ASN A 36 2.47 2.43 -9.62
C ASN A 36 3.01 1.23 -8.83
N ILE A 37 2.37 0.09 -9.03
CA ILE A 37 2.85 -1.21 -8.54
C ILE A 37 2.33 -2.32 -9.46
N ASN A 38 3.18 -3.29 -9.75
CA ASN A 38 2.79 -4.52 -10.41
C ASN A 38 2.20 -5.46 -9.36
N LEU A 39 0.93 -5.82 -9.49
CA LEU A 39 0.22 -6.72 -8.59
C LEU A 39 0.09 -8.12 -9.21
N PRO A 40 0.11 -9.19 -8.37
CA PRO A 40 -0.24 -10.52 -8.81
C PRO A 40 -1.62 -10.56 -9.47
N LYS A 41 -1.82 -11.54 -10.36
CA LYS A 41 -3.13 -11.80 -10.95
C LYS A 41 -4.15 -12.28 -9.92
N ARG A 42 -5.41 -12.34 -10.35
CA ARG A 42 -6.55 -12.89 -9.58
C ARG A 42 -6.85 -12.11 -8.30
N ILE A 43 -6.77 -10.78 -8.37
CA ILE A 43 -7.33 -9.89 -7.36
C ILE A 43 -8.83 -10.18 -7.27
N ARG A 44 -9.32 -10.52 -6.08
CA ARG A 44 -10.73 -10.85 -5.83
C ARG A 44 -11.53 -9.65 -5.34
N HIS A 45 -10.85 -8.71 -4.67
CA HIS A 45 -11.43 -7.48 -4.15
C HIS A 45 -10.32 -6.46 -3.91
N TYR A 46 -10.63 -5.18 -4.07
CA TYR A 46 -9.75 -4.11 -3.64
C TYR A 46 -10.54 -3.01 -2.92
N SER A 47 -9.89 -2.34 -1.97
CA SER A 47 -10.43 -1.17 -1.26
C SER A 47 -9.41 -0.05 -1.28
N LEU A 48 -9.87 1.17 -1.48
CA LEU A 48 -9.06 2.38 -1.47
C LEU A 48 -9.59 3.29 -0.35
N GLY A 49 -8.70 3.73 0.53
CA GLY A 49 -8.97 4.64 1.63
C GLY A 49 -8.26 5.95 1.47
N GLY A 50 -9.04 7.01 1.26
CA GLY A 50 -8.52 8.36 1.11
C GLY A 50 -7.45 8.45 0.02
N MET A 51 -6.24 8.86 0.43
CA MET A 51 -5.10 9.11 -0.45
C MET A 51 -3.92 8.15 -0.21
N ASN A 52 -3.97 7.35 0.86
CA ASN A 52 -2.80 6.66 1.38
C ASN A 52 -3.02 5.20 1.78
N GLN A 53 -4.23 4.67 1.72
CA GLN A 53 -4.54 3.31 2.18
C GLN A 53 -5.08 2.46 1.03
N PHE A 54 -4.46 1.32 0.78
CA PHE A 54 -4.81 0.43 -0.33
C PHE A 54 -4.83 -1.02 0.15
N ILE A 55 -5.90 -1.75 -0.17
CA ILE A 55 -6.06 -3.16 0.18
C ILE A 55 -6.32 -3.95 -1.11
N PHE A 56 -5.53 -5.01 -1.35
CA PHE A 56 -5.76 -5.96 -2.44
C PHE A 56 -5.90 -7.37 -1.86
N ASN A 57 -7.10 -7.95 -1.99
CA ASN A 57 -7.42 -9.27 -1.49
C ASN A 57 -7.40 -10.31 -2.61
N TYR A 58 -6.87 -11.49 -2.30
CA TYR A 58 -6.72 -12.62 -3.20
C TYR A 58 -7.37 -13.88 -2.61
N ASP A 59 -7.40 -14.95 -3.41
CA ASP A 59 -7.88 -16.25 -2.95
C ASP A 59 -7.12 -16.74 -1.72
N ASN A 60 -7.82 -17.54 -0.90
CA ASN A 60 -7.28 -18.14 0.32
C ASN A 60 -6.84 -17.12 1.38
N LYS A 61 -7.50 -15.96 1.41
CA LYS A 61 -7.28 -14.89 2.40
C LYS A 61 -5.87 -14.27 2.34
N GLN A 62 -5.19 -14.38 1.21
CA GLN A 62 -3.94 -13.66 0.97
C GLN A 62 -4.26 -12.19 0.71
N ALA A 63 -3.49 -11.27 1.28
CA ALA A 63 -3.71 -9.84 1.09
C ALA A 63 -2.39 -9.09 0.92
N LEU A 64 -2.46 -8.00 0.15
CA LEU A 64 -1.41 -6.99 0.03
C LEU A 64 -2.01 -5.66 0.50
N TYR A 65 -1.44 -5.09 1.56
CA TYR A 65 -1.81 -3.77 2.06
C TYR A 65 -0.72 -2.78 1.69
N ILE A 66 -1.09 -1.55 1.32
CA ILE A 66 -0.16 -0.45 1.08
C ILE A 66 -0.61 0.74 1.88
N TYR A 67 0.29 1.29 2.69
CA TYR A 67 0.12 2.55 3.38
C TYR A 67 1.21 3.53 2.93
N THR A 68 0.86 4.75 2.53
CA THR A 68 1.84 5.77 2.12
C THR A 68 1.85 6.98 3.06
N ASP A 69 2.96 7.22 3.73
CA ASP A 69 3.16 8.37 4.63
C ASP A 69 3.80 9.56 3.90
N ILE A 70 3.12 10.06 2.86
CA ILE A 70 3.64 11.12 1.99
C ILE A 70 3.73 12.49 2.66
N TYR A 71 3.10 12.66 3.82
CA TYR A 71 3.05 13.92 4.56
C TYR A 71 4.21 14.07 5.54
N ASN A 72 4.91 12.98 5.84
CA ASN A 72 6.05 13.01 6.76
C ASN A 72 7.35 13.13 5.96
N SER A 73 7.70 14.35 5.57
CA SER A 73 8.93 14.69 4.83
C SER A 73 10.24 14.35 5.57
N SER A 74 10.14 13.98 6.85
CA SER A 74 11.26 13.60 7.71
C SER A 74 11.67 12.13 7.54
N VAL A 75 10.86 11.32 6.85
CA VAL A 75 11.07 9.88 6.73
C VAL A 75 11.96 9.61 5.52
N ILE A 76 13.27 9.73 5.71
CA ILE A 76 14.24 9.03 4.85
C ILE A 76 14.25 7.57 5.33
N THR A 77 13.28 6.78 4.88
CA THR A 77 13.28 5.33 5.13
C THR A 77 14.16 4.67 4.11
N LEU A 78 15.24 4.04 4.59
CA LEU A 78 15.95 3.03 3.81
C LEU A 78 14.98 1.93 3.41
N ASP A 79 15.07 1.50 2.15
CA ASP A 79 14.35 0.35 1.65
C ASP A 79 14.71 -0.87 2.51
N THR A 80 13.70 -1.47 3.14
CA THR A 80 13.89 -2.59 4.07
C THR A 80 12.80 -3.64 3.85
N MET A 81 13.15 -4.89 4.14
CA MET A 81 12.21 -6.00 4.11
C MET A 81 12.50 -6.91 5.29
N TYR A 82 11.47 -7.23 6.07
CA TYR A 82 11.61 -8.09 7.24
C TYR A 82 10.31 -8.84 7.55
N THR A 83 10.44 -9.93 8.30
CA THR A 83 9.31 -10.69 8.84
C THR A 83 8.83 -10.02 10.12
N PRO A 84 7.61 -9.48 10.17
CA PRO A 84 7.09 -8.84 11.37
C PRO A 84 6.67 -9.86 12.42
N SER A 85 6.57 -9.41 13.68
CA SER A 85 5.82 -10.15 14.68
C SER A 85 4.31 -10.08 14.40
N GLN A 86 3.54 -11.03 14.95
CA GLN A 86 2.07 -10.99 14.84
C GLN A 86 1.51 -9.67 15.39
N VAL A 87 1.97 -9.26 16.58
CA VAL A 87 1.50 -8.04 17.25
C VAL A 87 1.81 -6.79 16.42
N GLU A 88 2.99 -6.74 15.81
CA GLU A 88 3.40 -5.62 14.97
C GLU A 88 2.50 -5.49 13.74
N VAL A 89 2.28 -6.58 13.00
CA VAL A 89 1.49 -6.52 11.76
C VAL A 89 0.01 -6.25 12.04
N GLU A 90 -0.55 -6.83 13.11
CA GLU A 90 -1.94 -6.56 13.53
C GLU A 90 -2.09 -5.10 13.97
N SER A 91 -1.15 -4.57 14.75
CA SER A 91 -1.15 -3.15 15.15
C SER A 91 -1.12 -2.19 13.95
N ILE A 92 -0.31 -2.48 12.93
CA ILE A 92 -0.28 -1.64 11.71
C ILE A 92 -1.60 -1.76 10.94
N ILE A 93 -2.14 -2.98 10.80
CA ILE A 93 -3.41 -3.21 10.09
C ILE A 93 -4.55 -2.45 10.78
N ASP A 94 -4.67 -2.57 12.10
CA ASP A 94 -5.73 -1.92 12.87
C ASP A 94 -5.60 -0.40 12.81
N LYS A 95 -4.38 0.14 13.00
CA LYS A 95 -4.15 1.58 13.00
C LYS A 95 -4.39 2.21 11.62
N GLN A 96 -3.99 1.53 10.55
CA GLN A 96 -3.93 2.14 9.21
C GLN A 96 -5.04 1.72 8.27
N PHE A 97 -5.76 0.62 8.51
CA PHE A 97 -6.71 0.07 7.54
C PHE A 97 -8.11 -0.19 8.09
N TYR A 98 -8.33 -0.09 9.42
CA TYR A 98 -9.63 -0.37 10.02
C TYR A 98 -10.74 0.55 9.47
N SER A 99 -10.42 1.82 9.19
CA SER A 99 -11.36 2.79 8.62
C SER A 99 -11.90 2.40 7.23
N ILE A 100 -11.15 1.59 6.48
CA ILE A 100 -11.50 1.17 5.11
C ILE A 100 -11.74 -0.34 5.01
N ASN A 101 -12.01 -0.97 6.16
CA ASN A 101 -12.27 -2.39 6.27
C ASN A 101 -13.42 -2.79 5.32
N PRO A 102 -13.15 -3.65 4.31
CA PRO A 102 -14.21 -4.10 3.42
C PRO A 102 -15.24 -4.95 4.16
N ARG A 103 -16.52 -4.81 3.82
CA ARG A 103 -17.56 -5.65 4.39
C ARG A 103 -17.51 -7.08 3.84
N GLY A 104 -18.15 -8.01 4.55
CA GLY A 104 -18.36 -9.37 4.05
C GLY A 104 -17.13 -10.27 4.13
N LYS A 105 -16.90 -11.10 3.11
CA LYS A 105 -15.88 -12.17 3.14
C LYS A 105 -14.42 -11.68 3.09
N PHE A 106 -14.19 -10.43 2.70
CA PHE A 106 -12.87 -9.82 2.61
C PHE A 106 -12.51 -8.94 3.81
N SER A 107 -13.40 -8.84 4.80
CA SER A 107 -13.16 -8.08 6.03
C SER A 107 -11.86 -8.49 6.70
N ILE A 108 -11.12 -7.48 7.18
CA ILE A 108 -9.90 -7.61 7.98
C ILE A 108 -10.15 -8.55 9.17
N GLU A 109 -11.30 -8.40 9.84
CA GLU A 109 -11.70 -9.23 10.99
C GLU A 109 -11.84 -10.72 10.64
N LYS A 110 -12.18 -11.03 9.38
CA LYS A 110 -12.31 -12.41 8.88
C LYS A 110 -10.99 -12.96 8.30
N ASN A 111 -10.00 -12.10 8.11
CA ASN A 111 -8.66 -12.43 7.63
C ASN A 111 -7.65 -12.44 8.79
N LYS A 112 -7.80 -13.40 9.71
CA LYS A 112 -6.93 -13.53 10.89
C LYS A 112 -5.52 -13.97 10.55
N PHE A 113 -4.54 -13.58 11.37
CA PHE A 113 -3.14 -13.94 11.20
C PHE A 113 -2.95 -15.46 11.24
N ASN A 114 -2.28 -16.01 10.23
CA ASN A 114 -1.98 -17.43 10.14
C ASN A 114 -0.47 -17.67 10.26
N LYS A 115 -0.04 -18.27 11.37
CA LYS A 115 1.36 -18.61 11.66
C LYS A 115 2.00 -19.56 10.63
N ARG A 116 1.21 -20.31 9.86
CA ARG A 116 1.69 -21.22 8.79
C ARG A 116 1.81 -20.54 7.43
N ARG A 117 1.56 -19.24 7.35
CA ARG A 117 1.67 -18.42 6.14
C ARG A 117 2.81 -17.43 6.28
N ASN A 118 3.28 -16.93 5.16
CA ASN A 118 4.32 -15.91 5.14
C ASN A 118 3.71 -14.53 5.35
N HIS A 119 4.43 -13.71 6.11
CA HIS A 119 4.12 -12.32 6.36
C HIS A 119 5.40 -11.52 6.21
N LEU A 120 5.34 -10.42 5.47
CA LEU A 120 6.49 -9.54 5.29
C LEU A 120 6.03 -8.09 5.32
N ILE A 121 6.84 -7.24 5.92
CA ILE A 121 6.76 -5.79 5.76
C ILE A 121 7.88 -5.39 4.80
N VAL A 122 7.51 -4.69 3.74
CA VAL A 122 8.42 -4.10 2.76
C VAL A 122 8.26 -2.59 2.83
N LYS A 123 9.29 -1.88 3.27
CA LYS A 123 9.34 -0.41 3.24
C LYS A 123 10.05 0.02 1.96
N ARG A 124 9.42 0.92 1.22
CA ARG A 124 9.92 1.49 -0.04
C ARG A 124 9.69 2.98 -0.04
N ASN A 125 10.73 3.80 0.10
CA ASN A 125 10.57 5.25 0.36
C ASN A 125 9.53 5.49 1.47
N ALA A 126 8.58 6.41 1.27
CA ALA A 126 7.48 6.71 2.18
C ALA A 126 6.33 5.67 2.18
N ALA A 127 6.48 4.52 1.53
CA ALA A 127 5.46 3.46 1.49
C ALA A 127 5.81 2.28 2.39
N THR A 128 4.80 1.77 3.10
CA THR A 128 4.82 0.50 3.82
C THR A 128 3.88 -0.47 3.13
N ILE A 129 4.43 -1.58 2.65
CA ILE A 129 3.70 -2.66 1.97
C ILE A 129 3.70 -3.87 2.88
N ILE A 130 2.51 -4.40 3.17
CA ILE A 130 2.34 -5.59 4.02
C ILE A 130 1.88 -6.74 3.14
N LEU A 131 2.72 -7.76 3.05
CA LEU A 131 2.38 -9.05 2.48
C LEU A 131 1.79 -9.90 3.60
N TYR A 132 0.50 -10.21 3.55
CA TYR A 132 -0.22 -10.79 4.67
C TYR A 132 -0.85 -12.14 4.31
N ASN A 133 -0.63 -13.14 5.15
CA ASN A 133 -1.16 -14.51 4.97
C ASN A 133 -0.77 -15.18 3.64
N ILE A 134 0.39 -14.84 3.07
CA ILE A 134 0.82 -15.33 1.75
C ILE A 134 1.17 -16.82 1.78
N LYS A 135 0.72 -17.58 0.79
CA LYS A 135 1.07 -19.01 0.65
C LYS A 135 2.57 -19.16 0.34
N LYS A 136 3.19 -20.25 0.82
CA LYS A 136 4.62 -20.55 0.55
C LYS A 136 4.97 -20.49 -0.93
N GLY A 137 4.17 -21.13 -1.80
CA GLY A 137 4.41 -21.11 -3.25
C GLY A 137 4.18 -19.77 -3.96
N ASN A 138 3.64 -18.75 -3.27
CA ASN A 138 3.34 -17.45 -3.86
C ASN A 138 4.26 -16.33 -3.36
N ILE A 139 5.05 -16.57 -2.31
CA ILE A 139 5.74 -15.49 -1.60
C ILE A 139 6.69 -14.69 -2.50
N GLU A 140 7.43 -15.37 -3.38
CA GLU A 140 8.35 -14.71 -4.32
C GLU A 140 7.61 -13.78 -5.29
N THR A 141 6.44 -14.19 -5.79
CA THR A 141 5.60 -13.35 -6.65
C THR A 141 5.14 -12.09 -5.92
N PHE A 142 4.75 -12.21 -4.65
CA PHE A 142 4.33 -11.07 -3.85
C PHE A 142 5.50 -10.15 -3.46
N ILE A 143 6.69 -10.70 -3.19
CA ILE A 143 7.92 -9.91 -2.98
C ILE A 143 8.28 -9.14 -4.25
N LYS A 144 8.28 -9.81 -5.40
CA LYS A 144 8.53 -9.16 -6.71
C LYS A 144 7.52 -8.05 -6.97
N SER A 145 6.24 -8.28 -6.66
CA SER A 145 5.22 -7.25 -6.72
C SER A 145 5.55 -6.05 -5.85
N ALA A 146 5.81 -6.25 -4.55
CA ALA A 146 6.17 -5.17 -3.62
C ALA A 146 7.44 -4.41 -4.06
N SER A 147 8.40 -5.09 -4.70
CA SER A 147 9.61 -4.44 -5.22
C SER A 147 9.40 -3.50 -6.41
N THR A 148 8.25 -3.61 -7.09
CA THR A 148 7.94 -2.74 -8.24
C THR A 148 7.30 -1.41 -7.83
N PHE A 149 6.95 -1.26 -6.54
CA PHE A 149 6.30 -0.05 -6.06
C PHE A 149 7.18 1.17 -6.32
N THR A 150 6.64 2.12 -7.08
CA THR A 150 7.35 3.34 -7.46
C THR A 150 6.41 4.52 -7.42
N PHE A 151 6.81 5.61 -6.75
CA PHE A 151 6.11 6.88 -6.89
C PHE A 151 6.37 7.46 -8.29
N MET A 152 5.30 7.78 -9.02
CA MET A 152 5.38 8.43 -10.32
C MET A 152 5.41 9.95 -10.08
N ASN A 153 6.50 10.59 -10.48
CA ASN A 153 6.83 12.00 -10.22
C ASN A 153 7.24 12.31 -8.76
N ASN A 154 8.55 12.52 -8.59
CA ASN A 154 9.05 13.56 -7.70
C ASN A 154 9.67 14.63 -8.60
N PRO A 155 8.98 15.74 -8.94
CA PRO A 155 9.70 16.87 -9.51
C PRO A 155 10.63 17.36 -8.41
N LYS A 156 11.90 17.61 -8.70
CA LYS A 156 12.91 18.08 -7.73
C LYS A 156 12.62 19.42 -7.04
N ASN A 157 11.38 19.89 -6.94
CA ASN A 157 11.01 21.20 -6.39
C ASN A 157 9.70 21.13 -5.59
N ILE A 158 9.77 20.70 -4.33
CA ILE A 158 8.89 21.31 -3.33
C ILE A 158 9.64 22.54 -2.83
N THR A 159 9.63 23.60 -3.63
CA THR A 159 9.91 24.93 -3.09
C THR A 159 8.87 25.14 -2.00
N LYS A 160 9.31 25.28 -0.75
CA LYS A 160 8.48 25.83 0.32
C LYS A 160 8.03 27.22 -0.13
N VAL A 161 6.88 27.32 -0.78
CA VAL A 161 6.29 28.64 -1.03
C VAL A 161 5.62 29.03 0.28
N LYS A 162 6.30 29.86 1.07
CA LYS A 162 5.65 30.59 2.15
C LYS A 162 4.50 31.38 1.52
N ALA A 163 3.28 31.12 1.94
CA ALA A 163 2.18 32.03 1.66
C ALA A 163 2.52 33.38 2.31
N LEU A 164 2.58 34.43 1.50
CA LEU A 164 2.62 35.83 1.93
C LEU A 164 1.30 36.20 2.60
#